data_AF-A0A2U2XC08-F1
#
_entry.id   AF-A0A2U2XC08-F1
#
_cell.length_a   1.000
_cell.length_b   1.000
_cell.length_c   1.000
_cell.angle_alpha   90.00
_cell.angle_beta   90.00
_cell.angle_gamma   90.00
#
_symmetry.space_group_name_H-M   'P 1'
#
loop_
_entity.id
_entity.type
_entity.pdbx_description
1 polymer ?
#
loop_
_entity_poly.entity_id
_entity_poly.type
_entity_poly.pdbx_seq_one_letter_code
_entity_poly.pdbx_strand_id
1 'polypeptide(L)'
;MKNQENKAQVLTDRMDVGTKEFNEFQAILLNKSRERSIEQKKVVELMSLKFKMEDYLNSKDKHFKLVGDFLKEFLNAFEIRQNKFADYIGMRPSNLTKLIKGERALNHELALVFGTIF
;
A
#
# COMPACT_ATOMS: atom_id res chain seq x y z
N MET A 1 46.60 1.25 25.01
CA MET A 1 45.91 0.25 24.16
C MET A 1 44.66 0.93 23.60
N LYS A 2 44.59 1.10 22.28
CA LYS A 2 43.44 1.74 21.61
C LYS A 2 42.33 0.70 21.49
N ASN A 3 41.20 0.93 22.17
CA ASN A 3 39.97 0.18 21.91
C ASN A 3 39.41 0.69 20.57
N GLN A 4 39.64 -0.08 19.51
CA GLN A 4 38.92 0.08 18.25
C GLN A 4 37.50 -0.44 18.47
N GLU A 5 36.55 0.50 18.58
CA GLU A 5 35.13 0.18 18.47
C GLU A 5 34.87 -0.44 17.09
N ASN A 6 34.44 -1.69 17.08
CA ASN A 6 33.86 -2.36 15.92
C ASN A 6 32.55 -1.66 15.55
N LYS A 7 32.63 -0.51 14.85
CA LYS A 7 31.49 0.06 14.15
C LYS A 7 31.22 -0.82 12.95
N ALA A 8 30.14 -1.60 13.04
CA ALA A 8 29.57 -2.32 11.90
C ALA A 8 29.59 -1.41 10.67
N GLN A 9 30.20 -1.90 9.62
CA GLN A 9 30.49 -1.21 8.37
C GLN A 9 29.18 -0.94 7.61
N VAL A 10 28.45 0.09 8.03
CA VAL A 10 27.39 0.69 7.23
C VAL A 10 28.10 1.51 6.17
N LEU A 11 27.87 1.20 4.89
CA LEU A 11 28.55 1.81 3.74
C LEU A 11 28.23 3.31 3.56
N THR A 12 27.40 3.88 4.42
CA THR A 12 26.94 5.27 4.38
C THR A 12 26.75 5.80 5.80
N ASP A 13 27.09 7.06 6.03
CA ASP A 13 26.66 7.78 7.22
C ASP A 13 25.12 7.83 7.31
N ARG A 14 24.60 8.01 8.53
CA ARG A 14 23.15 8.22 8.70
C ARG A 14 22.74 9.47 7.91
N MET A 15 21.63 9.37 7.16
CA MET A 15 21.07 10.50 6.43
C MET A 15 20.82 11.69 7.37
N ASP A 16 21.35 12.86 7.02
CA ASP A 16 21.23 14.08 7.81
C ASP A 16 19.87 14.76 7.57
N VAL A 17 18.87 14.36 8.37
CA VAL A 17 17.49 14.85 8.26
C VAL A 17 17.33 16.23 8.94
N GLY A 18 16.51 17.10 8.35
CA GLY A 18 16.23 18.44 8.89
C GLY A 18 17.24 19.51 8.47
N THR A 19 18.25 19.16 7.68
CA THR A 19 19.13 20.11 7.02
C THR A 19 18.44 20.84 5.86
N LYS A 20 19.04 21.94 5.41
CA LYS A 20 18.57 22.68 4.24
C LYS A 20 18.64 21.78 3.00
N GLU A 21 19.73 21.05 2.83
CA GLU A 21 20.00 20.14 1.72
C GLU A 21 18.97 19.01 1.67
N PHE A 22 18.63 18.42 2.82
CA PHE A 22 17.57 17.41 2.90
C PHE A 22 16.21 17.96 2.47
N ASN A 23 15.85 19.16 2.94
CA ASN A 23 14.58 19.80 2.59
C ASN A 23 14.52 20.17 1.10
N GLU A 24 15.62 20.63 0.50
CA GLU A 24 15.74 20.90 -0.92
C GLU A 24 15.57 19.62 -1.75
N PHE A 25 16.23 18.53 -1.34
CA PHE A 25 16.09 17.24 -2.00
C PHE A 25 14.64 16.72 -1.92
N GLN A 26 13.99 16.81 -0.75
CA GLN A 26 12.58 16.45 -0.59
C GLN A 26 11.67 17.28 -1.50
N ALA A 27 11.93 18.57 -1.65
CA ALA A 27 11.17 19.44 -2.56
C ALA A 27 11.34 19.02 -4.04
N ILE A 28 12.56 18.66 -4.46
CA ILE A 28 12.83 18.14 -5.81
C ILE A 28 12.03 16.85 -6.06
N LEU A 29 12.07 15.90 -5.13
CA LEU A 29 11.32 14.65 -5.23
C LEU A 29 9.81 14.88 -5.32
N LEU A 30 9.27 15.79 -4.50
CA LEU A 30 7.85 16.15 -4.52
C LEU A 30 7.44 16.78 -5.87
N ASN A 31 8.26 17.68 -6.41
CA ASN A 31 8.01 18.27 -7.73
C ASN A 31 8.03 17.20 -8.81
N LYS A 32 9.03 16.31 -8.80
CA LYS A 32 9.12 15.22 -9.78
C LYS A 32 7.96 14.24 -9.68
N SER A 33 7.47 13.98 -8.47
CA SER A 33 6.29 13.15 -8.22
C SER A 33 5.02 13.74 -8.84
N ARG A 34 4.85 15.07 -8.78
CA ARG A 34 3.68 15.78 -9.32
C ARG A 34 3.59 15.67 -10.85
N GLU A 35 4.73 15.67 -11.53
CA GLU A 35 4.87 15.54 -13.00
C GLU A 35 4.45 14.17 -13.56
N ARG A 36 4.28 13.15 -12.70
CA ARG A 36 3.90 11.80 -13.15
C ARG A 36 2.52 11.78 -13.80
N SER A 37 2.39 10.94 -14.82
CA SER A 37 1.10 10.67 -15.46
C SER A 37 0.13 9.99 -14.47
N ILE A 38 -1.16 9.99 -14.79
CA ILE A 38 -2.19 9.36 -13.97
C ILE A 38 -1.93 7.85 -13.86
N GLU A 39 -1.50 7.21 -14.94
CA GLU A 39 -1.16 5.79 -15.01
C GLU A 39 0.02 5.47 -14.10
N GLN A 40 1.09 6.28 -14.16
CA GLN A 40 2.25 6.12 -13.28
C GLN A 40 1.87 6.26 -11.81
N LYS A 41 1.02 7.24 -11.48
CA LYS A 41 0.50 7.42 -10.11
C LYS A 41 -0.28 6.18 -9.66
N LYS A 42 -1.17 5.65 -10.51
CA LYS A 42 -1.93 4.43 -10.23
C LYS A 42 -1.05 3.19 -10.01
N VAL A 43 0.01 3.04 -10.80
CA VAL A 43 0.98 1.94 -10.61
C VAL A 43 1.70 2.06 -9.27
N VAL A 44 2.11 3.27 -8.87
CA VAL A 44 2.71 3.53 -7.56
C VAL A 44 1.73 3.25 -6.42
N GLU A 45 0.47 3.66 -6.54
CA GLU A 45 -0.56 3.34 -5.53
C GLU A 45 -0.80 1.82 -5.41
N LEU A 46 -0.82 1.09 -6.52
CA LEU A 46 -0.94 -0.37 -6.49
C LEU A 46 0.25 -1.02 -5.78
N MET A 47 1.48 -0.58 -6.09
CA MET A 47 2.69 -1.07 -5.42
C MET A 47 2.67 -0.76 -3.91
N SER A 48 2.27 0.46 -3.54
CA SER A 48 2.08 0.85 -2.13
C SER A 48 1.09 -0.06 -1.41
N LEU A 49 -0.03 -0.40 -2.05
CA LEU A 49 -1.01 -1.32 -1.49
C LEU A 49 -0.45 -2.73 -1.30
N LYS A 50 0.32 -3.25 -2.25
CA LYS A 50 0.99 -4.55 -2.13
C LYS A 50 1.95 -4.59 -0.94
N PHE A 51 2.80 -3.58 -0.80
CA PHE A 51 3.71 -3.49 0.35
C PHE A 51 2.96 -3.40 1.67
N LYS A 52 1.85 -2.65 1.74
CA LYS A 52 1.00 -2.63 2.95
C LYS A 52 0.41 -4.00 3.30
N MET A 53 0.04 -4.80 2.29
CA MET A 53 -0.44 -6.17 2.51
C MET A 53 0.69 -7.08 3.01
N GLU A 54 1.88 -6.99 2.42
CA GLU A 54 3.07 -7.73 2.86
C GLU A 54 3.47 -7.36 4.28
N ASP A 55 3.53 -6.07 4.59
CA ASP A 55 3.82 -5.55 5.94
C ASP A 55 2.80 -6.06 6.94
N TYR A 56 1.51 -6.07 6.59
CA TYR A 56 0.45 -6.62 7.44
C TYR A 56 0.64 -8.11 7.72
N LEU A 57 1.06 -8.90 6.72
CA LEU A 57 1.33 -10.33 6.91
C LEU A 57 2.57 -10.58 7.79
N ASN A 58 3.55 -9.67 7.73
CA ASN A 58 4.81 -9.78 8.46
C ASN A 58 4.80 -9.07 9.83
N SER A 59 3.77 -8.30 10.15
CA SER A 59 3.73 -7.51 11.38
C SER A 59 3.60 -8.40 12.62
N LYS A 60 4.46 -8.15 13.62
CA LYS A 60 4.36 -8.79 14.94
C LYS A 60 3.22 -8.18 15.77
N ASP A 61 2.95 -6.90 15.54
CA ASP A 61 1.83 -6.17 16.12
C ASP A 61 0.57 -6.44 15.29
N LYS A 62 -0.40 -7.14 15.90
CA LYS A 62 -1.65 -7.53 15.26
C LYS A 62 -2.67 -6.39 15.33
N HIS A 63 -2.40 -5.28 14.64
CA HIS A 63 -3.49 -4.37 14.31
C HIS A 63 -4.41 -5.09 13.32
N PHE A 64 -5.59 -5.49 13.79
CA PHE A 64 -6.53 -6.25 12.97
C PHE A 64 -7.03 -5.40 11.80
N LYS A 65 -6.65 -5.78 10.57
CA LYS A 65 -7.21 -5.25 9.32
C LYS A 65 -8.09 -6.30 8.65
N LEU A 66 -9.25 -5.88 8.18
CA LEU A 66 -10.13 -6.72 7.36
C LEU A 66 -9.65 -6.70 5.90
N VAL A 67 -9.91 -7.79 5.17
CA VAL A 67 -9.75 -7.82 3.71
C VAL A 67 -10.50 -6.67 3.04
N GLY A 68 -11.68 -6.33 3.59
CA GLY A 68 -12.50 -5.20 3.16
C GLY A 68 -11.81 -3.83 3.23
N ASP A 69 -10.85 -3.65 4.14
CA ASP A 69 -10.11 -2.40 4.28
C ASP A 69 -9.15 -2.21 3.11
N PHE A 70 -8.38 -3.26 2.75
CA PHE A 70 -7.51 -3.23 1.58
C PHE A 70 -8.31 -3.06 0.28
N LEU A 71 -9.47 -3.70 0.17
CA LEU A 71 -10.32 -3.54 -1.00
C LEU A 71 -10.86 -2.11 -1.13
N LYS A 72 -11.24 -1.47 -0.01
CA LYS A 72 -11.62 -0.04 -0.01
C LYS A 72 -10.45 0.85 -0.42
N GLU A 73 -9.25 0.61 0.11
CA GLU A 73 -8.04 1.36 -0.28
C GLU A 73 -7.82 1.27 -1.81
N PHE A 74 -7.94 0.08 -2.38
CA PHE A 74 -7.86 -0.13 -3.83
C PHE A 74 -8.92 0.64 -4.61
N LEU A 75 -10.20 0.47 -4.26
CA LEU A 75 -11.30 1.13 -4.99
C LEU A 75 -11.18 2.65 -4.94
N ASN A 76 -10.75 3.21 -3.81
CA ASN A 76 -10.54 4.64 -3.66
C ASN A 76 -9.35 5.14 -4.49
N ALA A 77 -8.22 4.43 -4.46
CA ALA A 77 -7.02 4.83 -5.21
C ALA A 77 -7.23 4.85 -6.73
N PHE A 78 -8.14 4.01 -7.23
CA PHE A 78 -8.47 3.91 -8.65
C PHE A 78 -9.77 4.62 -9.04
N GLU A 79 -10.43 5.29 -8.07
CA GLU A 79 -11.72 5.97 -8.24
C GLU A 79 -12.82 5.05 -8.79
N ILE A 80 -12.77 3.77 -8.43
CA ILE A 80 -13.72 2.76 -8.87
C ILE A 80 -14.90 2.74 -7.90
N ARG A 81 -16.09 3.05 -8.41
CA ARG A 81 -17.32 2.91 -7.62
C ARG A 81 -17.54 1.46 -7.22
N GLN A 82 -17.83 1.22 -5.95
CA GLN A 82 -18.02 -0.12 -5.39
C GLN A 82 -19.08 -0.94 -6.16
N ASN A 83 -20.19 -0.34 -6.59
CA ASN A 83 -21.20 -1.03 -7.38
C ASN A 83 -20.67 -1.50 -8.74
N LYS A 84 -19.88 -0.66 -9.42
CA LYS A 84 -19.24 -1.02 -10.70
C LYS A 84 -18.23 -2.15 -10.53
N PHE A 85 -17.49 -2.15 -9.43
CA PHE A 85 -16.60 -3.25 -9.12
C PHE A 85 -17.37 -4.55 -8.83
N ALA A 86 -18.47 -4.46 -8.08
CA ALA A 86 -19.35 -5.60 -7.82
C ALA A 86 -19.84 -6.24 -9.12
N ASP A 87 -20.33 -5.41 -10.05
CA ASP A 87 -20.78 -5.85 -11.38
C ASP A 87 -19.63 -6.52 -12.15
N TYR A 88 -18.42 -5.93 -12.12
CA TYR A 88 -17.22 -6.45 -12.80
C TYR A 88 -16.82 -7.85 -12.31
N ILE A 89 -16.90 -8.10 -11.00
CA ILE A 89 -16.56 -9.42 -10.41
C ILE A 89 -17.75 -10.38 -10.34
N GLY A 90 -18.89 -10.05 -10.95
CA GLY A 90 -20.09 -10.89 -10.93
C GLY A 90 -20.75 -11.01 -9.55
N MET A 91 -20.55 -10.04 -8.66
CA MET A 91 -21.10 -10.03 -7.30
C MET A 91 -22.25 -9.02 -7.17
N ARG A 92 -23.31 -9.38 -6.42
CA ARG A 92 -24.34 -8.41 -6.02
C ARG A 92 -23.74 -7.28 -5.17
N PRO A 93 -24.05 -5.99 -5.41
CA PRO A 93 -23.50 -4.88 -4.64
C PRO A 93 -23.68 -5.00 -3.11
N SER A 94 -24.83 -5.51 -2.65
CA SER A 94 -25.09 -5.75 -1.23
C SER A 94 -24.17 -6.82 -0.63
N ASN A 95 -23.78 -7.82 -1.42
CA ASN A 95 -22.83 -8.84 -0.99
C ASN A 95 -21.43 -8.26 -0.81
N LEU A 96 -21.03 -7.35 -1.71
CA LEU A 96 -19.74 -6.67 -1.65
C LEU A 96 -19.68 -5.73 -0.43
N THR A 97 -20.77 -5.01 -0.13
CA THR A 97 -20.86 -4.18 1.08
C THR A 97 -20.64 -5.02 2.34
N LYS A 98 -21.26 -6.20 2.44
CA LYS A 98 -21.09 -7.08 3.60
C LYS A 98 -19.65 -7.61 3.72
N LEU A 99 -19.03 -7.97 2.59
CA LEU A 99 -17.62 -8.38 2.56
C LEU A 99 -16.71 -7.26 3.05
N ILE A 100 -16.93 -6.05 2.55
CA ILE A 100 -16.15 -4.86 2.92
C ILE A 100 -16.28 -4.52 4.41
N LYS A 101 -17.45 -4.77 5.01
CA LYS A 101 -17.70 -4.56 6.44
C LYS A 101 -17.23 -5.72 7.34
N GLY A 102 -16.77 -6.84 6.75
CA GLY A 102 -16.45 -8.05 7.50
C GLY A 102 -17.67 -8.85 7.97
N GLU A 103 -18.89 -8.47 7.58
CA GLU A 103 -20.13 -9.20 7.87
C GLU A 103 -20.27 -10.48 7.03
N ARG A 104 -19.48 -10.59 5.96
CA ARG A 104 -19.37 -11.80 5.13
C ARG A 104 -17.89 -12.14 4.94
N ALA A 105 -17.55 -13.41 5.16
CA ALA A 105 -16.22 -13.93 4.91
C ALA A 105 -15.89 -13.95 3.41
N LEU A 106 -14.61 -13.78 3.08
CA LEU A 106 -14.08 -14.00 1.74
C LEU A 106 -14.16 -15.50 1.42
N ASN A 107 -14.77 -15.86 0.29
CA ASN A 107 -14.78 -17.24 -0.19
C ASN A 107 -13.59 -17.48 -1.14
N HIS A 108 -13.35 -18.75 -1.48
CA HIS A 108 -12.19 -19.14 -2.29
C HIS A 108 -12.23 -18.56 -3.71
N GLU A 109 -13.41 -18.54 -4.35
CA GLU A 109 -13.56 -17.97 -5.69
C GLU A 109 -13.17 -16.48 -5.73
N LEU A 110 -13.66 -15.71 -4.76
CA LEU A 110 -13.33 -14.29 -4.64
C LEU A 110 -11.87 -14.07 -4.26
N ALA A 111 -11.29 -14.95 -3.45
CA ALA A 111 -9.87 -14.89 -3.14
C ALA A 111 -9.02 -15.06 -4.41
N LEU A 112 -9.41 -15.98 -5.31
CA LEU A 112 -8.76 -16.15 -6.61
C LEU A 112 -8.94 -14.91 -7.50
N VAL A 113 -10.15 -14.34 -7.59
CA VAL A 113 -10.37 -13.09 -8.34
C VAL A 113 -9.48 -11.97 -7.80
N PHE A 114 -9.43 -11.79 -6.48
CA PHE A 114 -8.62 -10.74 -5.87
C PHE A 114 -7.12 -10.98 -6.08
N GLY A 115 -6.63 -12.22 -6.03
CA GLY A 115 -5.24 -12.55 -6.36
C GLY A 115 -4.84 -12.35 -7.83
N THR A 116 -5.79 -12.08 -8.72
CA THR A 116 -5.49 -11.63 -10.10
C THR A 116 -5.47 -10.10 -10.24
N ILE A 117 -6.08 -9.39 -9.29
CA ILE A 117 -6.18 -7.92 -9.28
C ILE A 117 -5.00 -7.32 -8.52
N PHE A 118 -4.63 -7.96 -7.40
CA PHE A 118 -3.46 -7.66 -6.59
C PHE A 118 -2.32 -8.59 -6.99
#